data_AF-A0A177P7C6-F1
#
_entry.id   AF-A0A177P7C6-F1
#
_cell.length_a   1.000
_cell.length_b   1.000
_cell.length_c   1.000
_cell.angle_alpha   90.00
_cell.angle_beta   90.00
_cell.angle_gamma   90.00
#
_symmetry.space_group_name_H-M   'P 1'
#
loop_
_entity.id
_entity.type
_entity.pdbx_description
1 polymer ?
#
loop_
_entity_poly.entity_id
_entity_poly.type
_entity_poly.pdbx_seq_one_letter_code
_entity_poly.pdbx_strand_id
1 'polypeptide(L)'
;MSLVHPVNTSLCLEKLCESNYQKLFRLIPNLSAFDKTAVGITGNKPALHLEVLERNPYTLTIELSHCFGAHLSELMVPAVKIRIYLDAKLAEAIRDHERPAVDQVFPNPGRLLEIQNYKWRLNYFLEKWLDHCLKTEYRFDSRPHAV
;
A
#
# COMPACT_ATOMS: atom_id res chain seq x y z
N MET A 1 0.23 -22.14 -11.44
CA MET A 1 -0.67 -20.98 -11.25
C MET A 1 -0.93 -20.38 -12.63
N SER A 2 -2.17 -20.45 -13.12
CA SER A 2 -2.51 -19.94 -14.46
C SER A 2 -2.36 -18.40 -14.48
N LEU A 3 -1.53 -17.89 -15.39
CA LEU A 3 -1.34 -16.46 -15.61
C LEU A 3 -2.58 -15.94 -16.35
N VAL A 4 -3.52 -15.37 -15.62
CA VAL A 4 -4.65 -14.67 -16.23
C VAL A 4 -4.10 -13.40 -16.89
N HIS A 5 -4.17 -13.34 -18.22
CA HIS A 5 -3.83 -12.15 -19.00
C HIS A 5 -5.14 -11.44 -19.39
N PRO A 6 -5.58 -10.41 -18.65
CA PRO A 6 -6.80 -9.70 -18.97
C PRO A 6 -6.67 -8.97 -20.32
N VAL A 7 -7.72 -9.03 -21.15
CA VAL A 7 -7.86 -8.17 -22.34
C VAL A 7 -8.00 -6.73 -21.85
N ASN A 8 -7.14 -5.83 -22.33
CA ASN A 8 -6.99 -4.44 -21.87
C ASN A 8 -6.37 -4.30 -20.47
N THR A 9 -5.12 -4.77 -20.34
CA THR A 9 -4.30 -4.76 -19.11
C THR A 9 -4.25 -3.41 -18.39
N SER A 10 -4.26 -2.31 -19.13
CA SER A 10 -4.22 -0.96 -18.54
C SER A 10 -5.51 -0.61 -17.82
N LEU A 11 -6.66 -0.85 -18.43
CA LEU A 11 -7.97 -0.61 -17.80
C LEU A 11 -8.18 -1.51 -16.57
N CYS A 12 -7.75 -2.77 -16.66
CA CYS A 12 -7.85 -3.68 -15.52
C CYS A 12 -6.94 -3.21 -14.36
N LEU A 13 -5.74 -2.69 -14.66
CA LEU A 13 -4.82 -2.19 -13.65
C LEU A 13 -5.39 -0.94 -12.97
N GLU A 14 -6.00 -0.04 -13.73
CA GLU A 14 -6.69 1.13 -13.20
C GLU A 14 -7.80 0.74 -12.22
N LYS A 15 -8.67 -0.20 -12.61
CA LYS A 15 -9.73 -0.72 -11.72
C LYS A 15 -9.17 -1.37 -10.45
N LEU A 16 -8.03 -2.03 -10.55
CA LEU A 16 -7.34 -2.61 -9.39
C LEU A 16 -6.85 -1.50 -8.45
N CYS A 17 -6.26 -0.43 -8.98
CA CYS A 17 -5.83 0.72 -8.21
C CYS A 17 -7.01 1.49 -7.57
N GLU A 18 -8.15 1.58 -8.25
CA GLU A 18 -9.40 2.13 -7.69
C GLU A 18 -9.90 1.27 -6.52
N SER A 19 -9.94 -0.05 -6.70
CA SER A 19 -10.29 -1.00 -5.62
C SER A 19 -9.36 -0.85 -4.42
N ASN A 20 -8.05 -0.73 -4.65
CA ASN A 20 -7.06 -0.51 -3.60
C ASN A 20 -7.32 0.80 -2.84
N TYR A 21 -7.67 1.88 -3.53
CA TYR A 21 -8.04 3.15 -2.91
C TYR A 21 -9.24 2.98 -1.98
N GLN A 22 -10.32 2.38 -2.47
CA GLN A 22 -11.54 2.19 -1.66
C GLN A 22 -11.27 1.32 -0.43
N LYS A 23 -10.49 0.23 -0.58
CA LYS A 23 -10.11 -0.65 0.53
C LYS A 23 -9.22 0.07 1.55
N LEU A 24 -8.30 0.90 1.09
CA LEU A 24 -7.40 1.66 1.94
C LEU A 24 -8.16 2.69 2.79
N PHE A 25 -9.07 3.47 2.18
CA PHE A 25 -9.89 4.43 2.93
C PHE A 25 -10.97 3.75 3.78
N ARG A 26 -11.37 2.52 3.47
CA ARG A 26 -12.20 1.72 4.38
C ARG A 26 -11.42 1.25 5.60
N LEU A 27 -10.15 0.88 5.41
CA LEU A 27 -9.26 0.44 6.49
C LEU A 27 -8.85 1.61 7.39
N ILE A 28 -8.58 2.77 6.78
CA ILE A 28 -8.10 3.99 7.45
C ILE A 28 -8.93 5.19 6.97
N PRO A 29 -10.15 5.40 7.52
CA PRO A 29 -11.04 6.47 7.04
C PRO A 29 -10.44 7.88 7.11
N ASN A 30 -9.60 8.14 8.12
CA ASN A 30 -8.97 9.44 8.35
C ASN A 30 -7.52 9.49 7.83
N LEU A 31 -7.18 8.68 6.82
CA LEU A 31 -5.81 8.57 6.32
C LEU A 31 -5.18 9.93 5.98
N SER A 32 -5.94 10.81 5.31
CA SER A 32 -5.49 12.15 4.93
C SER A 32 -5.31 13.10 6.12
N ALA A 33 -5.79 12.77 7.32
CA ALA A 33 -5.62 13.60 8.52
C ALA A 33 -4.33 13.29 9.29
N PHE A 34 -3.65 12.18 9.01
CA PHE A 34 -2.40 11.85 9.69
C PHE A 34 -1.22 12.63 9.10
N ASP A 35 -0.45 13.31 9.95
CA ASP A 35 0.69 14.11 9.51
C ASP A 35 1.97 13.30 9.32
N LYS A 36 2.27 12.37 10.25
CA LYS A 36 3.53 11.61 10.27
C LYS A 36 3.32 10.12 10.43
N THR A 37 2.91 9.67 11.62
CA THR A 37 2.75 8.24 11.90
C THR A 37 1.46 7.96 12.65
N ALA A 38 0.90 6.79 12.39
CA ALA A 38 -0.23 6.26 13.15
C ALA A 38 -0.05 4.76 13.36
N VAL A 39 -0.68 4.25 14.41
CA VAL A 39 -0.66 2.81 14.69
C VAL A 39 -2.09 2.33 14.83
N GLY A 40 -2.47 1.41 13.94
CA GLY A 40 -3.69 0.64 14.00
C GLY A 40 -3.54 -0.48 15.03
N ILE A 41 -4.15 -0.33 16.19
CA ILE A 41 -4.13 -1.35 17.25
C ILE A 41 -5.41 -2.18 17.19
N THR A 42 -5.27 -3.47 17.51
CA THR A 42 -6.38 -4.43 17.60
C THR A 42 -6.06 -5.47 18.66
N GLY A 43 -7.07 -6.10 19.26
CA GLY A 43 -6.89 -6.95 20.44
C GLY A 43 -6.14 -8.27 20.17
N ASN A 44 -6.24 -8.82 18.96
CA ASN A 44 -5.85 -10.21 18.66
C ASN A 44 -4.93 -10.36 17.43
N LYS A 45 -4.45 -9.27 16.83
CA LYS A 45 -3.60 -9.30 15.64
C LYS A 45 -2.45 -8.29 15.75
N PRO A 46 -1.38 -8.46 14.94
CA PRO A 46 -0.25 -7.52 14.94
C PRO A 46 -0.73 -6.12 14.60
N ALA A 47 -0.18 -5.11 15.26
CA ALA A 47 -0.50 -3.72 14.96
C ALA A 47 -0.10 -3.38 13.51
N LEU A 48 -0.90 -2.51 12.88
CA LEU A 48 -0.60 -1.97 11.56
C LEU A 48 0.01 -0.58 11.71
N HIS A 49 1.25 -0.43 11.29
CA HIS A 49 1.97 0.84 11.31
C HIS A 49 1.75 1.58 10.01
N LEU A 50 1.42 2.86 10.14
CA LEU A 50 1.31 3.81 9.06
C LEU A 50 2.38 4.87 9.23
N GLU A 51 3.12 5.13 8.16
CA GLU A 51 4.04 6.25 8.04
C GLU A 51 3.71 7.06 6.78
N VAL A 52 3.61 8.37 6.92
CA VAL A 52 3.47 9.31 5.81
C VAL A 52 4.86 9.72 5.37
N LEU A 53 5.23 9.32 4.15
CA LEU A 53 6.55 9.57 3.58
C LEU A 53 6.60 10.88 2.80
N GLU A 54 5.53 11.19 2.09
CA GLU A 54 5.44 12.37 1.22
C GLU A 54 3.98 12.84 1.14
N ARG A 55 3.79 14.16 1.19
CA ARG A 55 2.47 14.77 1.06
C ARG A 55 2.53 15.98 0.14
N ASN A 56 1.70 15.93 -0.91
CA ASN A 56 1.46 17.01 -1.85
C ASN A 56 -0.06 17.28 -1.92
N PRO A 57 -0.52 18.37 -2.58
CA PRO A 57 -1.94 18.74 -2.59
C PRO A 57 -2.91 17.66 -3.10
N TYR A 58 -2.46 16.85 -4.06
CA TYR A 58 -3.29 15.80 -4.69
C TYR A 58 -2.68 14.40 -4.58
N THR A 59 -1.48 14.26 -4.00
CA THR A 59 -0.80 12.98 -3.88
C THR A 59 -0.26 12.75 -2.46
N LEU A 60 -0.45 11.54 -1.97
CA LEU A 60 0.05 11.10 -0.67
C LEU A 60 0.84 9.80 -0.87
N THR A 61 2.07 9.75 -0.38
CA THR A 61 2.86 8.52 -0.35
C THR A 61 2.98 8.06 1.10
N ILE A 62 2.54 6.84 1.36
CA ILE A 62 2.59 6.22 2.69
C ILE A 62 3.39 4.91 2.66
N GLU A 63 3.83 4.47 3.82
CA GLU A 63 4.24 3.10 4.06
C GLU A 63 3.27 2.46 5.06
N LEU A 64 2.81 1.26 4.74
CA LEU A 64 2.06 0.41 5.66
C LEU A 64 2.86 -0.86 5.96
N SER A 65 2.88 -1.27 7.22
CA SER A 65 3.57 -2.49 7.66
C SER A 65 2.94 -3.11 8.90
N HIS A 66 3.09 -4.43 9.07
CA HIS A 66 2.86 -5.06 10.37
C HIS A 66 4.17 -5.10 11.16
N CYS A 67 4.12 -4.76 12.45
CA CYS A 67 5.23 -4.99 13.35
C CYS A 67 5.05 -6.35 14.03
N PHE A 68 5.97 -7.27 13.75
CA PHE A 68 6.04 -8.57 14.41
C PHE A 68 7.20 -8.55 15.41
N GLY A 69 6.92 -8.20 16.66
CA GLY A 69 7.92 -8.17 17.73
C GLY A 69 7.43 -7.43 18.98
N ALA A 70 8.04 -7.70 20.14
CA ALA A 70 7.80 -6.95 21.38
C ALA A 70 8.38 -5.52 21.33
N HIS A 71 9.33 -5.28 20.42
CA HIS A 71 9.93 -3.99 20.11
C HIS A 71 9.64 -3.58 18.66
N LEU A 72 9.39 -2.28 18.44
CA LEU A 72 9.03 -1.68 17.14
C LEU A 72 10.02 -1.95 16.00
N SER A 73 11.25 -2.39 16.32
CA SER A 73 12.37 -2.48 15.38
C SER A 73 12.62 -3.86 14.78
N GLU A 74 11.96 -4.94 15.24
CA GLU A 74 12.52 -6.26 14.92
C GLU A 74 12.01 -6.92 13.64
N LEU A 75 10.82 -6.62 13.11
CA LEU A 75 10.41 -6.99 11.74
C LEU A 75 9.16 -6.21 11.29
N MET A 76 9.34 -5.20 10.44
CA MET A 76 8.23 -4.52 9.74
C MET A 76 7.98 -5.18 8.38
N VAL A 77 7.06 -6.14 8.33
CA VAL A 77 6.78 -6.91 7.11
C VAL A 77 5.26 -7.12 6.96
N PRO A 78 4.68 -7.01 5.75
CA PRO A 78 5.29 -6.44 4.55
C PRO A 78 5.36 -4.91 4.69
N ALA A 79 6.53 -4.30 4.44
CA ALA A 79 6.67 -2.85 4.33
C ALA A 79 6.28 -2.42 2.90
N VAL A 80 5.02 -2.03 2.72
CA VAL A 80 4.47 -1.68 1.40
C VAL A 80 4.41 -0.17 1.26
N LYS A 81 5.13 0.38 0.27
CA LYS A 81 4.98 1.80 -0.10
C LYS A 81 3.84 1.96 -1.09
N ILE A 82 2.88 2.79 -0.72
CA ILE A 82 1.66 3.03 -1.47
C ILE A 82 1.61 4.50 -1.83
N ARG A 83 1.36 4.80 -3.11
CA ARG A 83 1.05 6.15 -3.56
C ARG A 83 -0.43 6.27 -3.86
N ILE A 84 -1.01 7.34 -3.37
CA ILE A 84 -2.43 7.63 -3.39
C ILE A 84 -2.61 8.92 -4.17
N TYR A 85 -3.43 8.87 -5.20
CA TYR A 85 -3.86 10.01 -5.99
C TYR A 85 -5.27 10.38 -5.52
N LEU A 86 -5.39 11.47 -4.77
CA LEU A 86 -6.61 11.85 -4.04
C LEU A 86 -7.72 12.35 -4.98
N ASP A 87 -7.32 13.02 -6.05
CA ASP A 87 -8.19 13.53 -7.11
C ASP A 87 -8.73 12.41 -7.99
N ALA A 88 -7.85 11.51 -8.45
CA ALA A 88 -8.20 10.37 -9.28
C ALA A 88 -8.83 9.20 -8.50
N LYS A 89 -8.76 9.23 -7.17
CA LYS A 89 -9.19 8.14 -6.27
C LYS A 89 -8.55 6.80 -6.60
N LEU A 90 -7.23 6.83 -6.85
CA LEU A 90 -6.42 5.65 -7.16
C LEU A 90 -5.35 5.45 -6.09
N ALA A 91 -5.06 4.20 -5.75
CA ALA A 91 -3.93 3.85 -4.90
C ALA A 91 -3.12 2.72 -5.53
N GLU A 92 -1.82 2.93 -5.69
CA GLU A 92 -0.90 1.94 -6.26
C GLU A 92 0.24 1.59 -5.29
N ALA A 93 0.61 0.31 -5.25
CA ALA A 93 1.86 -0.12 -4.61
C ALA A 93 3.04 0.20 -5.53
N ILE A 94 3.96 1.04 -5.04
CA ILE A 94 5.19 1.39 -5.77
C ILE A 94 6.27 0.35 -5.53
N ARG A 95 6.35 -0.18 -4.31
CA ARG A 95 7.24 -1.27 -3.90
C ARG A 95 6.66 -2.01 -2.71
N ASP A 96 7.18 -3.19 -2.44
CA ASP A 96 7.01 -3.86 -1.14
C ASP A 96 8.35 -4.40 -0.62
N HIS A 97 8.31 -5.19 0.44
CA HIS A 97 9.50 -5.76 1.08
C HIS A 97 10.31 -6.64 0.13
N GLU A 98 9.65 -7.41 -0.74
CA GLU A 98 10.28 -8.38 -1.64
C GLU A 98 10.55 -7.80 -3.04
N ARG A 99 9.78 -6.78 -3.44
CA ARG A 99 9.74 -6.27 -4.80
C ARG A 99 10.13 -4.78 -4.84
N PRO A 100 11.25 -4.43 -5.51
CA PRO A 100 11.69 -3.05 -5.67
C PRO A 100 10.71 -2.17 -6.47
N ALA A 101 11.04 -0.89 -6.60
CA ALA A 101 10.27 0.02 -7.43
C ALA A 101 10.43 -0.31 -8.93
N VAL A 102 9.40 -0.01 -9.72
CA VAL A 102 9.33 -0.34 -11.16
C VAL A 102 10.55 0.19 -11.93
N ASP A 103 10.96 1.42 -11.66
CA ASP A 103 12.10 2.12 -12.28
C ASP A 103 13.45 1.44 -11.98
N GLN A 104 13.56 0.76 -10.84
CA GLN A 104 14.75 -0.01 -10.47
C GLN A 104 14.80 -1.35 -11.21
N VAL A 105 13.65 -2.02 -11.38
CA VAL A 105 13.56 -3.31 -12.06
C VAL A 105 13.62 -3.17 -13.58
N PHE A 106 13.03 -2.10 -14.11
CA PHE A 106 12.96 -1.81 -15.55
C PHE A 106 13.45 -0.38 -15.86
N PRO A 107 14.78 -0.16 -15.89
CA PRO A 107 15.33 1.14 -16.24
C PRO A 107 15.01 1.58 -17.68
N ASN A 108 14.78 0.61 -18.58
CA ASN A 108 14.41 0.87 -19.97
C ASN A 108 12.88 0.84 -20.14
N PRO A 109 12.23 1.96 -20.52
CA PRO A 109 10.77 2.05 -20.65
C PRO A 109 10.21 1.27 -21.84
N GLY A 110 11.05 0.77 -22.78
CA GLY A 110 10.61 -0.01 -23.93
C GLY A 110 10.00 -1.38 -23.58
N ARG A 111 10.11 -1.83 -22.33
CA ARG A 111 9.57 -3.12 -21.83
C ARG A 111 8.16 -2.96 -21.27
N LEU A 112 7.26 -2.39 -22.08
CA LEU A 112 5.92 -1.99 -21.64
C LEU A 112 5.11 -3.15 -21.07
N LEU A 113 5.16 -4.33 -21.69
CA LEU A 113 4.39 -5.49 -21.24
C LEU A 113 4.90 -6.03 -19.90
N GLU A 114 6.21 -6.11 -19.71
CA GLU A 114 6.83 -6.57 -18.47
C GLU A 114 6.60 -5.58 -17.33
N ILE A 115 6.68 -4.27 -17.61
CA ILE A 115 6.35 -3.21 -16.67
C ILE A 115 4.88 -3.33 -16.22
N GLN A 116 3.96 -3.51 -17.17
CA GLN A 116 2.53 -3.69 -16.86
C GLN A 116 2.30 -4.94 -16.01
N ASN A 117 2.89 -6.08 -16.38
CA ASN A 117 2.77 -7.32 -15.61
C ASN A 117 3.35 -7.18 -14.19
N TYR A 118 4.44 -6.44 -14.04
CA TYR A 118 5.04 -6.18 -12.73
C TYR A 118 4.16 -5.28 -11.86
N LYS A 119 3.64 -4.17 -12.42
CA LYS A 119 2.66 -3.31 -11.76
C LYS A 119 1.41 -4.08 -11.35
N TRP A 120 0.92 -4.96 -12.21
CA TRP A 120 -0.22 -5.83 -11.90
C TRP A 120 0.07 -6.69 -10.67
N ARG A 121 1.22 -7.38 -10.62
CA ARG A 121 1.59 -8.24 -9.49
C ARG A 121 1.74 -7.47 -8.17
N LEU A 122 2.33 -6.27 -8.20
CA LEU A 122 2.43 -5.39 -7.03
C LEU A 122 1.05 -4.98 -6.51
N ASN A 123 0.20 -4.47 -7.41
CA ASN A 123 -1.11 -3.97 -7.03
C ASN A 123 -2.10 -5.06 -6.65
N TYR A 124 -1.97 -6.26 -7.22
CA TYR A 124 -2.77 -7.42 -6.85
C TYR A 124 -2.38 -7.94 -5.46
N PHE A 125 -1.08 -7.92 -5.15
CA PHE A 125 -0.63 -8.22 -3.79
C PHE A 125 -1.20 -7.23 -2.78
N LEU A 126 -1.10 -5.92 -3.05
CA LEU A 126 -1.69 -4.88 -2.20
C LEU A 126 -3.18 -5.12 -1.98
N GLU A 127 -3.92 -5.43 -3.05
CA GLU A 127 -5.35 -5.72 -2.98
C GLU A 127 -5.67 -6.85 -2.01
N LYS A 128 -4.98 -7.99 -2.14
CA LYS A 128 -5.19 -9.16 -1.27
C LYS A 128 -4.72 -8.92 0.16
N TRP A 129 -3.69 -8.12 0.34
CA TRP A 129 -3.22 -7.76 1.67
C TRP A 129 -4.19 -6.81 2.38
N LEU A 130 -4.75 -5.82 1.67
CA LEU A 130 -5.82 -4.97 2.20
C LEU A 130 -7.08 -5.78 2.52
N ASP A 131 -7.45 -6.75 1.68
CA ASP A 131 -8.55 -7.68 1.98
C ASP A 131 -8.30 -8.46 3.27
N HIS A 132 -7.05 -8.86 3.54
CA HIS A 132 -6.68 -9.50 4.80
C HIS A 132 -6.81 -8.53 5.99
N CYS A 133 -6.29 -7.31 5.85
CA CYS A 133 -6.33 -6.30 6.91
C CYS A 133 -7.77 -5.92 7.27
N LEU A 134 -8.66 -5.78 6.28
CA LEU A 134 -10.07 -5.45 6.47
C LEU A 134 -10.88 -6.51 7.22
N LYS A 135 -10.36 -7.73 7.40
CA LYS A 135 -10.97 -8.75 8.28
C LYS A 135 -10.73 -8.45 9.77
N THR A 136 -10.12 -7.33 10.09
CA THR A 136 -9.74 -6.95 11.45
C THR A 136 -10.05 -5.48 11.65
N GLU A 137 -10.68 -5.19 12.78
CA GLU A 137 -11.00 -3.82 13.16
C GLU A 137 -9.76 -3.19 13.79
N TYR A 138 -9.05 -2.39 13.00
CA TYR A 138 -7.95 -1.56 13.47
C TYR A 138 -8.50 -0.20 13.90
N ARG A 139 -8.04 0.29 15.05
CA ARG A 139 -8.24 1.67 15.46
C ARG A 139 -6.90 2.39 15.35
N PHE A 140 -6.85 3.39 14.47
CA PHE A 140 -5.63 4.15 14.22
C PHE A 140 -5.57 5.37 15.11
N ASP A 141 -4.55 5.41 15.96
CA ASP A 141 -4.22 6.57 16.77
C ASP A 141 -2.89 7.16 16.29
N SER A 142 -2.84 8.49 16.22
CA SER A 142 -1.60 9.22 15.96
C SER A 142 -0.66 9.05 17.14
N ARG A 143 0.56 8.56 16.89
CA ARG A 143 1.60 8.56 17.92
C ARG A 143 2.36 9.88 17.84
N PRO A 144 2.36 10.73 18.88
CA PRO A 144 3.34 11.79 18.96
C PRO A 144 4.72 11.12 19.03
N HIS A 145 5.64 11.56 18.17
CA HIS A 145 7.03 11.12 18.22
C HIS A 145 7.57 11.47 19.61
N ALA A 146 7.87 10.47 20.44
CA ALA A 146 8.74 10.70 21.59
C ALA A 146 10.10 11.10 20.98
N VAL A 147 10.52 12.33 21.30
CA VAL A 147 11.87 12.85 21.04
C VAL A 147 12.79 12.28 22.10
#